data_AF-A0A847HRJ8-F1
#
_entry.id   AF-A0A847HRJ8-F1
#
_cell.length_a   1.000
_cell.length_b   1.000
_cell.length_c   1.000
_cell.angle_alpha   90.00
_cell.angle_beta   90.00
_cell.angle_gamma   90.00
#
_symmetry.space_group_name_H-M   'P 1'
#
loop_
_entity.id
_entity.type
_entity.pdbx_description
1 polymer ?
#
loop_
_entity_poly.entity_id
_entity_poly.type
_entity_poly.pdbx_seq_one_letter_code
_entity_poly.pdbx_strand_id
1 'polypeptide(L)'
;MAASTRPRTYSQARDTFSTNRELGWWVFMRVSGLFLVFLVGAHVFFNNILVDAGTIDYAYVAERLAKPWVKIFDSFLLGFALLHGVNGLRYSIEDYFRRPSTRFWLKTALFVVAGALFVVGVMTLWAFSFEEMGDAIRNLTPPQ
;
A
#
# COMPACT_ATOMS: atom_id res chain seq x y z
N MET A 1 16.34 36.53 8.39
CA MET A 1 16.52 35.50 7.34
C MET A 1 18.00 35.16 7.28
N ALA A 2 18.42 34.05 7.87
CA ALA A 2 19.82 33.61 7.75
C ALA A 2 20.06 33.13 6.32
N ALA A 3 21.02 33.74 5.63
CA ALA A 3 21.42 33.33 4.30
C ALA A 3 21.89 31.87 4.33
N SER A 4 21.30 31.02 3.48
CA SER A 4 21.81 29.68 3.21
C SER A 4 23.21 29.81 2.63
N THR A 5 24.25 29.61 3.45
CA THR A 5 25.64 29.68 3.02
C THR A 5 25.89 28.61 1.98
N ARG A 6 26.08 29.02 0.71
CA ARG A 6 26.37 28.11 -0.39
C ARG A 6 27.65 27.33 -0.06
N PRO A 7 27.65 25.99 -0.12
CA PRO A 7 28.83 25.19 0.20
C PRO A 7 29.98 25.57 -0.73
N ARG A 8 31.16 25.83 -0.15
CA ARG A 8 32.34 26.28 -0.91
C ARG A 8 33.26 25.13 -1.32
N THR A 9 33.09 23.96 -0.73
CA THR A 9 33.91 22.77 -1.02
C THR A 9 33.04 21.56 -1.40
N TYR A 10 33.63 20.62 -2.14
CA TYR A 10 32.96 19.36 -2.50
C TYR A 10 32.59 18.53 -1.26
N SER A 11 33.42 18.54 -0.21
CA SER A 11 33.09 17.89 1.07
C SER A 11 31.88 18.53 1.74
N GLN A 12 31.79 19.87 1.80
CA GLN A 12 30.64 20.57 2.37
C GLN A 12 29.37 20.36 1.55
N ALA A 13 29.48 20.34 0.22
CA ALA A 13 28.36 20.00 -0.65
C ALA A 13 27.91 18.55 -0.38
N ARG A 14 28.84 17.60 -0.39
CA ARG A 14 28.59 16.19 -0.10
C ARG A 14 27.95 15.99 1.28
N ASP A 15 28.42 16.67 2.32
CA ASP A 15 27.87 16.56 3.68
C ASP A 15 26.45 17.14 3.76
N THR A 16 26.18 18.25 3.06
CA THR A 16 24.82 18.83 2.92
C THR A 16 23.87 17.89 2.17
N PHE A 17 24.37 17.11 1.20
CA PHE A 17 23.61 16.13 0.41
C PHE A 17 23.63 14.69 0.97
N SER A 18 24.38 14.43 2.05
CA SER A 18 24.67 13.08 2.56
C SER A 18 23.49 12.39 3.25
N THR A 19 22.44 13.12 3.62
CA THR A 19 21.20 12.54 4.16
C THR A 19 20.14 12.51 3.07
N ASN A 20 20.38 11.75 2.01
CA ASN A 20 19.60 11.79 0.77
C ASN A 20 18.25 11.06 0.88
N ARG A 21 17.40 11.49 1.82
CA ARG A 21 16.05 10.95 2.05
C ARG A 21 15.19 11.08 0.79
N GLU A 22 15.40 12.15 0.03
CA GLU A 22 14.75 12.38 -1.26
C GLU A 22 15.15 11.33 -2.29
N LEU A 23 16.44 11.00 -2.41
CA LEU A 23 16.88 9.88 -3.24
C LEU A 23 16.31 8.55 -2.74
N GLY A 24 16.23 8.33 -1.44
CA GLY A 24 15.61 7.14 -0.85
C GLY A 24 14.15 6.97 -1.31
N TRP A 25 13.33 8.02 -1.15
CA TRP A 25 11.94 8.01 -1.62
C TRP A 25 11.83 7.94 -3.14
N TRP A 26 12.76 8.57 -3.86
CA TRP A 26 12.81 8.48 -5.32
C TRP A 26 13.02 7.04 -5.76
N VAL A 27 14.05 6.35 -5.23
CA VAL A 27 14.34 4.94 -5.54
C VAL A 27 13.17 4.05 -5.15
N PHE A 28 12.61 4.26 -3.95
CA PHE A 28 11.43 3.54 -3.49
C PHE A 28 10.29 3.61 -4.50
N MET A 29 9.94 4.80 -5.02
CA MET A 29 8.85 4.94 -5.99
C MET A 29 9.08 4.14 -7.29
N ARG A 30 10.33 4.03 -7.77
CA ARG A 30 10.64 3.32 -9.02
C ARG A 30 10.57 1.81 -8.80
N VAL A 31 11.23 1.34 -7.74
CA VAL A 31 11.29 -0.08 -7.42
C VAL A 31 9.91 -0.60 -7.03
N SER A 32 9.19 0.11 -6.16
CA SER A 32 7.81 -0.25 -5.78
C SER A 32 6.85 -0.19 -6.97
N GLY A 33 6.98 0.80 -7.86
CA GLY A 33 6.16 0.87 -9.07
C GLY A 33 6.33 -0.34 -9.98
N LEU A 34 7.59 -0.73 -10.25
CA LEU A 34 7.88 -1.93 -11.03
C LEU A 34 7.35 -3.19 -10.34
N PHE A 35 7.53 -3.31 -9.02
CA PHE A 35 7.03 -4.43 -8.25
C PHE A 35 5.49 -4.51 -8.26
N LEU A 36 4.82 -3.36 -8.18
CA LEU A 36 3.36 -3.25 -8.21
C LEU A 36 2.76 -3.64 -9.55
N VAL A 37 3.47 -3.47 -10.68
CA VAL A 37 3.00 -3.99 -11.98
C VAL A 37 2.69 -5.49 -11.89
N PHE A 38 3.59 -6.25 -11.26
CA PHE A 38 3.41 -7.70 -11.10
C PHE A 38 2.41 -8.04 -9.99
N LEU A 39 2.47 -7.37 -8.83
CA LEU A 39 1.55 -7.64 -7.72
C LEU A 39 0.09 -7.31 -8.10
N VAL A 40 -0.17 -6.10 -8.61
CA VAL A 40 -1.51 -5.69 -9.03
C VAL A 40 -1.97 -6.54 -10.20
N GLY A 41 -1.10 -6.79 -11.19
CA GLY A 41 -1.40 -7.64 -12.34
C GLY A 41 -1.83 -9.05 -11.93
N ALA A 42 -1.05 -9.71 -11.07
CA ALA A 42 -1.40 -11.03 -10.54
C ALA A 42 -2.70 -10.98 -9.72
N HIS A 43 -2.89 -9.96 -8.88
CA HIS A 43 -4.10 -9.81 -8.07
C HIS A 43 -5.36 -9.66 -8.94
N VAL A 44 -5.32 -8.81 -9.97
CA VAL A 44 -6.44 -8.65 -10.90
C VAL A 44 -6.66 -9.93 -11.70
N PHE A 45 -5.60 -10.58 -12.17
CA PHE A 45 -5.70 -11.81 -12.95
C PHE A 45 -6.38 -12.95 -12.18
N PHE A 46 -5.90 -13.26 -10.97
CA PHE A 46 -6.45 -14.36 -10.18
C PHE A 46 -7.86 -14.09 -9.67
N ASN A 47 -8.21 -12.83 -9.36
CA ASN A 47 -9.48 -12.51 -8.72
C ASN A 47 -10.57 -12.01 -9.67
N ASN A 48 -10.22 -11.49 -10.86
CA ASN A 48 -11.19 -10.87 -11.77
C ASN A 48 -11.19 -11.48 -13.18
N ILE A 49 -10.11 -12.16 -13.58
CA ILE A 49 -10.00 -12.74 -14.94
C ILE A 49 -10.23 -14.24 -14.90
N LEU A 50 -9.61 -14.94 -13.95
CA LEU A 50 -9.80 -16.40 -13.80
C LEU A 50 -11.09 -16.79 -13.08
N VAL A 51 -11.66 -15.87 -12.31
CA VAL A 51 -12.89 -16.07 -11.55
C VAL A 51 -13.91 -15.08 -12.05
N ASP A 52 -15.13 -15.56 -12.31
CA ASP A 52 -16.25 -14.69 -12.61
C ASP A 52 -16.59 -13.87 -11.35
N ALA A 53 -16.42 -12.55 -11.43
CA ALA A 53 -16.72 -11.66 -10.31
C ALA A 53 -18.18 -11.79 -9.83
N GLY A 54 -19.09 -12.26 -10.69
CA GLY A 54 -20.49 -12.53 -10.34
C GLY A 54 -20.70 -13.76 -9.45
N THR A 55 -19.69 -14.61 -9.25
CA THR A 55 -19.78 -15.83 -8.43
C THR A 55 -18.96 -15.75 -7.14
N ILE A 56 -18.34 -14.60 -6.85
CA ILE A 56 -17.58 -14.39 -5.62
C ILE A 56 -18.55 -14.26 -4.45
N ASP A 57 -18.53 -15.25 -3.56
CA ASP A 57 -19.25 -15.25 -2.30
C ASP A 57 -18.30 -15.24 -1.11
N TYR A 58 -18.87 -15.24 0.10
CA TYR A 58 -18.10 -15.27 1.33
C TYR A 58 -17.24 -16.53 1.46
N ALA A 59 -17.76 -17.70 1.04
CA ALA A 59 -17.06 -18.98 1.17
C ALA A 59 -15.78 -19.00 0.34
N TYR A 60 -15.84 -18.49 -0.89
CA TYR A 60 -14.68 -18.30 -1.76
C TYR A 60 -13.62 -17.39 -1.11
N VAL A 61 -14.04 -16.24 -0.56
CA VAL A 61 -13.12 -15.30 0.09
C VAL A 61 -12.45 -15.94 1.32
N ALA A 62 -13.23 -16.63 2.16
CA ALA A 62 -12.69 -17.32 3.34
C ALA A 62 -11.67 -18.40 2.95
N GLU A 63 -11.98 -19.25 1.96
CA GLU A 63 -11.04 -20.27 1.50
C GLU A 63 -9.76 -19.66 0.92
N ARG A 64 -9.89 -18.59 0.13
CA ARG A 64 -8.74 -17.89 -0.45
C ARG A 64 -7.87 -17.29 0.65
N LEU A 65 -8.46 -16.59 1.62
CA LEU A 65 -7.74 -15.95 2.72
C LEU A 65 -7.22 -16.94 3.75
N ALA A 66 -7.70 -18.19 3.79
CA ALA A 66 -7.11 -19.24 4.62
C ALA A 66 -5.69 -19.64 4.14
N LYS A 67 -5.37 -19.44 2.85
CA LYS A 67 -4.08 -19.85 2.25
C LYS A 67 -2.94 -18.91 2.69
N PRO A 68 -1.86 -19.40 3.34
CA PRO A 68 -0.77 -18.55 3.84
C PRO A 68 -0.07 -17.71 2.75
N TRP A 69 0.13 -18.30 1.57
CA TRP A 69 0.79 -17.59 0.46
C TRP A 69 -0.05 -16.40 -0.04
N VAL A 70 -1.39 -16.50 0.00
CA VAL A 70 -2.30 -15.39 -0.34
C VAL A 70 -2.14 -14.28 0.67
N LYS A 71 -2.13 -14.59 1.97
CA LYS A 71 -1.95 -13.58 3.02
C LYS A 71 -0.64 -12.82 2.87
N ILE A 72 0.45 -13.51 2.56
CA ILE A 72 1.77 -12.90 2.34
C ILE A 72 1.72 -12.00 1.09
N PHE A 73 1.20 -12.52 -0.02
CA PHE A 73 1.06 -11.78 -1.27
C PHE A 73 0.22 -10.51 -1.12
N ASP A 74 -0.98 -10.63 -0.52
CA ASP A 74 -1.89 -9.50 -0.30
C ASP A 74 -1.31 -8.52 0.73
N SER A 75 -0.48 -8.97 1.69
CA SER A 75 0.23 -8.07 2.61
C SER A 75 1.28 -7.22 1.89
N PHE A 76 2.04 -7.81 0.97
CA PHE A 76 2.97 -7.05 0.13
C PHE A 76 2.22 -6.09 -0.78
N LEU A 77 1.14 -6.53 -1.41
CA LEU A 77 0.30 -5.65 -2.24
C LEU A 77 -0.25 -4.48 -1.42
N LEU A 78 -0.83 -4.74 -0.24
CA LEU A 78 -1.35 -3.71 0.68
C LEU A 78 -0.27 -2.69 1.06
N GLY A 79 0.88 -3.17 1.53
CA GLY A 79 1.98 -2.33 1.97
C GLY A 79 2.55 -1.48 0.82
N PHE A 80 2.92 -2.11 -0.29
CA PHE A 80 3.52 -1.40 -1.42
C PHE A 80 2.51 -0.45 -2.10
N ALA A 81 1.25 -0.86 -2.29
CA ALA A 81 0.25 -0.02 -2.94
C ALA A 81 -0.06 1.22 -2.10
N LEU A 82 -0.27 1.07 -0.78
CA LEU A 82 -0.51 2.19 0.11
C LEU A 82 0.70 3.12 0.19
N LEU A 83 1.91 2.59 0.43
CA LEU A 83 3.10 3.43 0.53
C LEU A 83 3.42 4.17 -0.77
N HIS A 84 3.29 3.49 -1.92
CA HIS A 84 3.49 4.09 -3.24
C HIS A 84 2.43 5.16 -3.52
N GLY A 85 1.14 4.84 -3.32
CA GLY A 85 0.03 5.75 -3.56
C GLY A 85 0.06 6.98 -2.65
N VAL A 86 0.32 6.80 -1.35
CA VAL A 86 0.42 7.89 -0.37
C VAL A 86 1.57 8.82 -0.71
N ASN A 87 2.74 8.28 -1.06
CA ASN A 87 3.88 9.11 -1.43
C ASN A 87 3.63 9.87 -2.74
N GLY A 88 3.02 9.22 -3.75
CA GLY A 88 2.60 9.88 -4.98
C GLY A 88 1.60 11.02 -4.72
N LEU A 89 0.53 10.76 -3.97
CA LEU A 89 -0.50 11.74 -3.67
C LEU A 89 0.05 12.90 -2.81
N ARG A 90 1.01 12.64 -1.92
CA ARG A 90 1.70 13.70 -1.18
C ARG A 90 2.36 14.70 -2.12
N TYR A 91 3.05 14.24 -3.17
CA TYR A 91 3.65 15.13 -4.17
C TYR A 91 2.57 15.88 -4.96
N SER A 92 1.51 15.20 -5.40
CA SER A 92 0.38 15.87 -6.06
C SER A 92 -0.26 16.96 -5.18
N ILE A 93 -0.43 16.72 -3.87
CA ILE A 93 -0.95 17.75 -2.96
C ILE A 93 -0.01 18.96 -2.89
N GLU A 94 1.30 18.72 -2.85
CA GLU A 94 2.30 19.78 -2.80
C GLU A 94 2.30 20.63 -4.08
N ASP A 95 2.09 19.99 -5.23
CA ASP A 95 2.12 20.62 -6.56
C ASP A 95 0.83 21.40 -6.87
N TYR A 96 -0.34 20.86 -6.53
CA TYR A 96 -1.63 21.45 -6.93
C TYR A 96 -2.19 22.50 -5.97
N PHE A 97 -1.95 22.37 -4.66
CA PHE A 97 -2.50 23.31 -3.68
C PHE A 97 -1.44 24.35 -3.32
N ARG A 98 -1.79 25.64 -3.23
CA ARG A 98 -0.81 26.71 -2.88
C ARG A 98 -0.84 27.15 -1.43
N ARG A 99 -1.99 27.01 -0.76
CA ARG A 99 -2.19 27.49 0.61
C ARG A 99 -1.58 26.49 1.62
N PRO A 100 -0.70 26.93 2.55
CA PRO A 100 -0.07 26.04 3.51
C PRO A 100 -1.07 25.29 4.41
N SER A 101 -2.15 25.96 4.83
CA SER A 101 -3.21 25.35 5.65
C SER A 101 -3.93 24.23 4.91
N THR A 102 -4.27 24.43 3.63
CA THR A 102 -4.90 23.40 2.79
C THR A 102 -3.98 22.20 2.61
N ARG A 103 -2.69 22.40 2.30
CA ARG A 103 -1.70 21.31 2.19
C ARG A 103 -1.59 20.51 3.48
N PHE A 104 -1.58 21.18 4.63
CA PHE A 104 -1.52 20.53 5.94
C PHE A 104 -2.72 19.60 6.14
N TRP A 105 -3.95 20.13 6.02
CA TRP A 105 -5.16 19.33 6.25
C TRP A 105 -5.31 18.17 5.27
N LEU A 106 -4.98 18.37 3.99
CA LEU A 106 -5.01 17.31 2.98
C LEU A 106 -4.00 16.20 3.28
N LYS A 107 -2.77 16.55 3.67
CA LYS A 107 -1.76 15.54 4.05
C LYS A 107 -2.16 14.81 5.33
N THR A 108 -2.72 15.51 6.32
CA THR A 108 -3.25 14.88 7.54
C THR A 108 -4.36 13.88 7.20
N ALA A 109 -5.34 14.29 6.40
CA ALA A 109 -6.42 13.39 5.97
C ALA A 109 -5.87 12.17 5.21
N LEU A 110 -4.94 12.39 4.28
CA LEU A 110 -4.27 11.30 3.56
C LEU A 110 -3.61 10.30 4.49
N PHE A 111 -2.80 10.75 5.45
CA PHE A 111 -2.11 9.84 6.37
C PHE A 111 -3.07 9.12 7.32
N VAL A 112 -4.12 9.78 7.78
CA VAL A 112 -5.16 9.15 8.64
C VAL A 112 -5.89 8.06 7.87
N VAL A 113 -6.37 8.36 6.65
CA VAL A 113 -7.09 7.37 5.82
C VAL A 113 -6.16 6.20 5.47
N ALA A 114 -4.93 6.48 5.04
CA ALA A 114 -3.96 5.43 4.72
C ALA A 114 -3.62 4.56 5.94
N GLY A 115 -3.44 5.16 7.11
CA GLY A 115 -3.22 4.43 8.36
C GLY A 115 -4.41 3.55 8.74
N ALA A 116 -5.63 4.07 8.63
CA ALA A 116 -6.85 3.30 8.89
C ALA A 116 -6.99 2.11 7.91
N LEU A 117 -6.79 2.33 6.61
CA LEU A 117 -6.81 1.26 5.60
C LEU A 117 -5.73 0.21 5.85
N PHE A 118 -4.52 0.63 6.23
CA PHE A 118 -3.44 -0.29 6.57
C PHE A 118 -3.81 -1.16 7.77
N VAL A 119 -4.30 -0.56 8.85
CA VAL A 119 -4.70 -1.29 10.07
C VAL A 119 -5.83 -2.28 9.75
N VAL A 120 -6.91 -1.82 9.10
CA VAL A 120 -8.04 -2.69 8.74
C VAL A 120 -7.58 -3.80 7.80
N GLY A 121 -6.74 -3.51 6.82
CA GLY A 121 -6.21 -4.52 5.89
C GLY A 121 -5.35 -5.57 6.59
N VAL A 122 -4.41 -5.15 7.45
CA VAL A 122 -3.57 -6.08 8.21
C VAL A 122 -4.41 -6.93 9.18
N MET A 123 -5.37 -6.32 9.88
CA MET A 123 -6.30 -7.06 10.74
C MET A 123 -7.10 -8.07 9.94
N THR A 124 -7.60 -7.69 8.76
CA THR A 124 -8.36 -8.60 7.90
C THR A 124 -7.52 -9.81 7.49
N LEU A 125 -6.23 -9.63 7.18
CA LEU A 125 -5.37 -10.74 6.76
C LEU A 125 -4.92 -11.64 7.93
N TRP A 126 -4.65 -11.05 9.10
CA TRP A 126 -3.90 -11.73 10.16
C TRP A 126 -4.63 -11.87 11.50
N ALA A 127 -5.66 -11.09 11.78
CA ALA A 127 -6.36 -11.13 13.07
C ALA A 127 -7.50 -12.16 13.11
N PHE A 128 -7.95 -12.68 11.96
CA PHE A 128 -9.06 -13.64 11.88
C PHE A 128 -8.62 -15.00 11.33
N SER A 129 -9.18 -16.08 11.90
CA SER A 129 -9.04 -17.45 11.39
C SER A 129 -10.09 -17.70 10.31
N PHE A 130 -9.65 -17.83 9.06
CA PHE A 130 -10.55 -18.13 7.94
C PHE A 130 -10.74 -19.63 7.70
N GLU A 131 -9.90 -20.47 8.30
CA GLU A 131 -9.94 -21.93 8.16
C GLU A 131 -11.18 -22.50 8.88
N GLU A 132 -11.33 -22.19 10.16
CA GLU A 132 -12.48 -22.60 10.98
C GLU A 132 -13.82 -22.10 10.42
N MET A 133 -13.80 -20.89 9.87
CA MET A 133 -14.99 -20.23 9.33
C MET A 133 -15.40 -20.77 7.96
N GLY A 134 -14.42 -21.13 7.12
CA GLY A 134 -14.66 -21.84 5.86
C GLY A 134 -15.23 -23.23 6.09
N ASP A 135 -14.70 -23.97 7.08
CA ASP A 135 -15.19 -25.31 7.42
C ASP A 135 -16.60 -25.28 8.02
N ALA A 136 -16.91 -24.29 8.86
CA ALA A 136 -18.26 -24.11 9.39
C ALA A 136 -19.31 -23.91 8.27
N ILE A 137 -19.00 -23.12 7.23
CA ILE A 137 -19.91 -22.88 6.11
C ILE A 137 -20.11 -24.12 5.24
N ARG A 138 -19.03 -24.88 4.98
CA ARG A 138 -19.09 -26.16 4.25
C ARG A 138 -19.99 -27.17 4.98
N ASN A 139 -19.95 -27.19 6.30
CA ASN A 139 -20.79 -28.07 7.11
C ASN A 139 -22.27 -27.65 7.12
N LEU A 140 -22.57 -26.36 6.94
CA LEU A 140 -23.94 -25.84 6.83
C LEU A 140 -24.53 -25.98 5.42
N THR A 141 -23.66 -26.09 4.40
CA THR A 141 -24.06 -26.22 2.98
C THR A 141 -23.33 -27.41 2.36
N PRO A 142 -23.79 -28.65 2.60
CA PRO A 142 -23.17 -29.83 2.01
C PRO A 142 -23.21 -29.74 0.47
N PRO A 143 -22.21 -30.30 -0.22
CA PRO A 143 -22.18 -30.29 -1.68
C PRO A 143 -23.43 -30.97 -2.24
N GLN A 144 -24.07 -30.31 -3.22
CA GLN A 144 -25.17 -30.86 -4.01
C GLN A 144 -24.62 -31.86 -5.04
#